data_AF-A0A515CYE6-F1
#
_entry.id   AF-A0A515CYE6-F1
#
_cell.length_a   1.000
_cell.length_b   1.000
_cell.length_c   1.000
_cell.angle_alpha   90.00
_cell.angle_beta   90.00
_cell.angle_gamma   90.00
#
_symmetry.space_group_name_H-M   'P 1'
#
loop_
_entity.id
_entity.type
_entity.pdbx_description
1 polymer ?
#
loop_
_entity_poly.entity_id
_entity_poly.type
_entity_poly.pdbx_seq_one_letter_code
_entity_poly.pdbx_strand_id
1 'polypeptide(L)'
;MDASNGLDYILSLHGTRVNREDGYWWKIEAWKVTKTAFIPHGIRYNLTLHDKYNTRVFGIDNAHAIKVPRKGRFSGRILYDHQHQTPTDKGSPYEFHSAFQLVEDFFTKIDEVISKRENRG
;
A
#
# COMPACT_ATOMS: atom_id res chain seq x y z
N MET A 1 -0.12 16.89 15.41
CA MET A 1 0.98 16.01 15.00
C MET A 1 1.30 16.33 13.54
N ASP A 2 2.51 16.79 13.28
CA ASP A 2 2.92 17.41 12.03
C ASP A 2 3.02 16.38 10.89
N ALA A 3 2.47 16.69 9.71
CA ALA A 3 2.53 15.82 8.52
C ALA A 3 3.98 15.50 8.10
N SER A 4 4.92 16.36 8.49
CA SER A 4 6.36 16.18 8.30
C SER A 4 6.87 14.90 8.97
N ASN A 5 6.38 14.59 10.17
CA ASN A 5 6.84 13.44 10.96
C ASN A 5 6.40 12.10 10.34
N GLY A 6 5.21 12.06 9.73
CA GLY A 6 4.73 10.85 9.06
C GLY A 6 5.50 10.55 7.76
N LEU A 7 5.90 11.58 7.02
CA LEU A 7 6.65 11.43 5.78
C LEU A 7 8.08 10.95 6.06
N ASP A 8 8.76 11.54 7.04
CA ASP A 8 10.10 11.12 7.43
C ASP A 8 10.11 9.68 7.96
N TYR A 9 9.06 9.29 8.68
CA TYR A 9 8.90 7.91 9.16
C TYR A 9 8.86 6.89 8.02
N ILE A 10 7.96 7.06 7.03
CA ILE A 10 7.87 6.09 5.94
C ILE A 10 9.10 6.10 5.03
N LEU A 11 9.77 7.25 4.86
CA LEU A 11 11.05 7.32 4.15
C LEU A 11 12.15 6.58 4.90
N SER A 12 12.16 6.62 6.24
CA SER A 12 13.11 5.86 7.05
C SER A 12 12.94 4.34 6.90
N LEU A 13 11.73 3.89 6.53
CA LEU A 13 11.42 2.49 6.26
C LEU A 13 11.80 2.05 4.83
N HIS A 14 12.28 2.95 3.98
CA HIS A 14 12.65 2.60 2.60
C HIS A 14 13.69 1.48 2.55
N GLY A 15 13.42 0.45 1.77
CA GLY A 15 14.29 -0.71 1.60
C GLY A 15 14.14 -1.77 2.69
N THR A 16 13.28 -1.53 3.69
CA THR A 16 13.02 -2.50 4.74
C THR A 16 12.31 -3.72 4.16
N ARG A 17 12.87 -4.89 4.45
CA ARG A 17 12.25 -6.19 4.21
C ARG A 17 12.32 -7.01 5.48
N VAL A 18 11.19 -7.56 5.91
CA VAL A 18 11.12 -8.42 7.10
C VAL A 18 10.47 -9.73 6.73
N ASN A 19 11.17 -10.83 7.03
CA ASN A 19 10.62 -12.18 6.96
C ASN A 19 10.05 -12.55 8.34
N ARG A 20 8.84 -13.08 8.35
CA ARG A 20 8.13 -13.53 9.56
C ARG A 20 8.28 -15.04 9.72
N GLU A 21 8.07 -15.53 10.93
CA GLU A 21 8.17 -16.96 11.26
C GLU A 21 7.03 -17.78 10.66
N ASP A 22 5.88 -17.15 10.39
CA ASP A 22 4.70 -17.73 9.72
C ASP A 22 4.90 -17.95 8.20
N GLY A 23 6.09 -17.65 7.68
CA GLY A 23 6.44 -17.82 6.27
C GLY A 23 6.01 -16.66 5.38
N TYR A 24 5.35 -15.63 5.93
CA TYR A 24 5.07 -14.40 5.20
C TYR A 24 6.27 -13.45 5.27
N TRP A 25 6.37 -12.54 4.31
CA TRP A 25 7.34 -11.45 4.37
C TRP A 25 6.75 -10.19 3.76
N TRP A 26 7.16 -9.04 4.27
CA TRP A 26 6.73 -7.75 3.73
C TRP A 26 7.93 -6.89 3.37
N LYS A 27 7.70 -5.94 2.46
CA LYS A 27 8.69 -4.97 2.00
C LYS A 27 8.05 -3.61 1.84
N ILE A 28 8.80 -2.59 2.26
CA ILE A 28 8.44 -1.18 2.11
C ILE A 28 9.49 -0.49 1.24
N GLU A 29 9.04 0.14 0.16
CA GLU A 29 9.85 1.03 -0.65
C GLU A 29 9.14 2.38 -0.74
N ALA A 30 9.81 3.44 -0.28
CA ALA A 30 9.28 4.79 -0.30
C ALA A 30 10.31 5.78 -0.84
N TRP A 31 9.89 6.74 -1.66
CA TRP A 31 10.75 7.79 -2.21
C TRP A 31 10.07 9.13 -2.07
N LYS A 32 10.86 10.15 -1.72
CA LYS A 32 10.41 11.54 -1.75
C LYS A 32 10.30 11.98 -3.20
N VAL A 33 9.16 12.55 -3.56
CA VAL A 33 8.91 13.09 -4.90
C VAL A 33 8.30 14.48 -4.81
N THR A 34 8.40 15.26 -5.88
CA THR A 34 7.73 16.55 -5.97
C THR A 34 6.23 16.35 -5.85
N LYS A 35 5.58 17.13 -4.97
CA LYS A 35 4.12 17.11 -4.84
C LYS A 35 3.48 17.49 -6.17
N THR A 36 2.51 16.71 -6.60
CA THR A 36 1.69 16.99 -7.78
C THR A 36 0.22 16.83 -7.43
N ALA A 37 -0.69 17.23 -8.33
CA ALA A 37 -2.11 16.98 -8.16
C ALA A 37 -2.45 15.48 -8.01
N PHE A 38 -1.59 14.59 -8.52
CA PHE A 38 -1.75 13.14 -8.46
C PHE A 38 -1.05 12.49 -7.26
N ILE A 39 -0.02 13.15 -6.71
CA ILE A 39 0.75 12.70 -5.55
C ILE A 39 0.80 13.86 -4.55
N PRO A 40 -0.32 14.18 -3.87
CA PRO A 40 -0.42 15.36 -3.03
C PRO A 40 0.47 15.28 -1.79
N HIS A 41 0.75 14.05 -1.33
CA HIS A 41 1.61 13.79 -0.17
C HIS A 41 3.10 13.87 -0.49
N GLY A 42 3.51 13.97 -1.76
CA GLY A 42 4.93 14.10 -2.14
C GLY A 42 5.74 12.83 -1.88
N ILE A 43 5.09 11.67 -1.94
CA ILE A 43 5.69 10.37 -1.70
C ILE A 43 5.25 9.38 -2.79
N ARG A 44 6.23 8.72 -3.39
CA ARG A 44 6.01 7.50 -4.16
C ARG A 44 6.28 6.30 -3.26
N TYR A 45 5.41 5.31 -3.25
CA TYR A 45 5.58 4.17 -2.37
C TYR A 45 5.11 2.86 -3.01
N ASN A 46 5.65 1.75 -2.49
CA ASN A 46 5.27 0.38 -2.79
C ASN A 46 5.43 -0.46 -1.52
N LEU A 47 4.32 -0.77 -0.87
CA LEU A 47 4.25 -1.59 0.33
C LEU A 47 3.62 -2.92 -0.05
N THR A 48 4.30 -4.03 0.19
CA THR A 48 3.82 -5.35 -0.25
C THR A 48 3.99 -6.41 0.81
N LEU A 49 3.01 -7.31 0.89
CA LEU A 49 3.04 -8.55 1.65
C LEU A 49 3.08 -9.73 0.67
N HIS A 50 3.91 -10.72 0.98
CA HIS A 50 4.10 -11.92 0.19
C HIS A 50 4.01 -13.15 1.09
N ASP A 51 3.59 -14.27 0.51
CA ASP A 51 3.61 -15.57 1.19
C ASP A 51 4.94 -16.31 0.98
N LYS A 52 5.04 -17.50 1.58
CA LYS A 52 6.20 -18.39 1.49
C LYS A 52 6.55 -18.84 0.07
N TYR A 53 5.62 -18.70 -0.87
CA TYR A 53 5.85 -19.00 -2.29
C TYR A 53 6.21 -17.75 -3.10
N ASN A 54 6.52 -16.65 -2.42
CA ASN A 54 6.89 -15.37 -3.04
C ASN A 54 5.74 -14.78 -3.90
N THR A 55 4.50 -15.15 -3.59
CA THR A 55 3.31 -14.60 -4.24
C THR A 55 2.88 -13.35 -3.50
N ARG A 56 2.67 -12.23 -4.20
CA ARG A 56 2.15 -10.99 -3.60
C ARG A 56 0.71 -11.18 -3.18
N VAL A 57 0.46 -11.21 -1.87
CA VAL A 57 -0.86 -11.47 -1.30
C VAL A 57 -1.63 -10.20 -0.96
N PHE A 58 -0.90 -9.10 -0.73
CA PHE A 58 -1.46 -7.77 -0.50
C PHE A 58 -0.42 -6.71 -0.89
N GLY A 59 -0.89 -5.52 -1.28
CA GLY A 59 0.00 -4.37 -1.43
C GLY A 59 -0.75 -3.05 -1.55
N ILE A 60 -0.05 -1.96 -1.26
CA ILE A 60 -0.51 -0.58 -1.45
C ILE A 60 0.60 0.16 -2.19
N ASP A 61 0.29 0.72 -3.34
CA ASP A 61 1.26 1.45 -4.14
C ASP A 61 0.63 2.58 -4.94
N ASN A 62 1.49 3.48 -5.41
CA ASN A 62 1.10 4.57 -6.29
C ASN A 62 2.03 4.69 -7.52
N ALA A 63 2.66 3.57 -7.90
CA ALA A 63 3.63 3.54 -8.99
C ALA A 63 2.99 3.64 -10.37
N HIS A 64 1.71 3.30 -10.49
CA HIS A 64 0.93 3.42 -11.72
C HIS A 64 -0.49 3.89 -11.43
N ALA A 65 -1.12 4.49 -12.42
CA ALA A 65 -2.52 4.85 -12.30
C ALA A 65 -3.45 3.67 -12.58
N ILE A 66 -4.54 3.57 -11.82
CA ILE A 66 -5.64 2.65 -12.10
C ILE A 66 -6.79 3.37 -12.80
N LYS A 67 -7.43 2.69 -13.76
CA LYS A 67 -8.68 3.15 -14.34
C LYS A 67 -9.83 2.71 -13.46
N VAL A 68 -10.45 3.67 -12.78
CA VAL A 68 -11.65 3.43 -11.98
C VAL A 68 -12.88 3.18 -12.87
N PRO A 69 -13.84 2.37 -12.40
CA PRO A 69 -15.08 2.14 -13.12
C PRO A 69 -15.84 3.44 -13.41
N ARG A 70 -16.60 3.46 -14.52
CA ARG A 70 -17.39 4.63 -14.95
C ARG A 70 -18.58 4.98 -14.03
N LYS A 71 -18.84 4.20 -12.97
CA LYS A 71 -19.93 4.43 -12.01
C LYS A 71 -19.37 4.48 -10.58
N GLY A 72 -19.85 5.42 -9.77
CA GLY A 72 -19.47 5.60 -8.36
C GLY A 72 -18.73 6.91 -8.05
N ARG A 73 -18.38 7.12 -6.77
CA ARG A 73 -17.75 8.34 -6.23
C ARG A 73 -16.45 8.75 -6.94
N PHE A 74 -15.73 7.77 -7.50
CA PHE A 74 -14.45 7.98 -8.19
C PHE A 74 -14.58 7.98 -9.72
N SER A 75 -15.79 7.91 -10.27
CA SER A 75 -16.03 7.77 -11.72
C SER A 75 -15.25 8.79 -12.56
N GLY A 76 -14.57 8.30 -13.60
CA GLY A 76 -13.84 9.12 -14.56
C GLY A 76 -12.49 9.69 -14.06
N ARG A 77 -12.06 9.38 -12.83
CA ARG A 77 -10.77 9.84 -12.29
C ARG A 77 -9.64 8.87 -12.60
N ILE A 78 -8.45 9.42 -12.83
CA ILE A 78 -7.19 8.67 -12.83
C ILE A 78 -6.66 8.74 -11.40
N LEU A 79 -6.63 7.61 -10.70
CA LEU A 79 -6.11 7.52 -9.33
C LEU A 79 -4.80 6.78 -9.34
N TYR A 80 -3.81 7.33 -8.63
CA TYR A 80 -2.50 6.71 -8.46
C TYR A 80 -2.47 5.87 -7.21
N ASP A 81 -2.96 6.38 -6.08
CA ASP A 81 -3.01 5.62 -4.84
C ASP A 81 -4.04 4.49 -4.94
N HIS A 82 -3.56 3.25 -4.83
CA HIS A 82 -4.40 2.06 -4.89
C HIS A 82 -3.83 0.91 -4.07
N GLN A 83 -4.71 -0.03 -3.75
CA GLN A 83 -4.38 -1.26 -3.03
C GLN A 83 -4.77 -2.50 -3.83
N HIS A 84 -4.01 -3.57 -3.64
CA HIS A 84 -4.22 -4.91 -4.19
C HIS A 84 -4.46 -5.88 -3.04
N GLN A 85 -5.58 -6.58 -3.05
CA GLN A 85 -5.95 -7.62 -2.06
C GLN A 85 -5.64 -9.04 -2.53
N THR A 86 -5.33 -9.22 -3.81
CA THR A 86 -5.03 -10.49 -4.45
C THR A 86 -4.00 -10.30 -5.57
N PRO A 87 -3.30 -11.37 -5.99
CA PRO A 87 -2.34 -11.28 -7.09
C PRO A 87 -2.96 -10.87 -8.43
N THR A 88 -4.26 -11.12 -8.63
CA THR A 88 -4.95 -10.97 -9.91
C THR A 88 -5.90 -9.77 -9.96
N ASP A 89 -6.08 -9.04 -8.86
CA ASP A 89 -6.94 -7.86 -8.90
C ASP A 89 -6.26 -6.68 -9.61
N LYS A 90 -7.09 -5.81 -10.16
CA LYS A 90 -6.67 -4.66 -10.95
C LYS A 90 -6.33 -3.43 -10.10
N GLY A 91 -6.29 -3.59 -8.78
CA GLY A 91 -6.18 -2.48 -7.83
C GLY A 91 -7.54 -1.84 -7.54
N SER A 92 -7.73 -1.43 -6.30
CA SER A 92 -8.86 -0.62 -5.85
C SER A 92 -8.37 0.73 -5.34
N PRO A 93 -9.10 1.83 -5.56
CA PRO A 93 -8.75 3.14 -5.03
C PRO A 93 -8.41 3.08 -3.54
N TYR A 94 -7.32 3.75 -3.16
CA TYR A 94 -6.91 3.91 -1.77
C TYR A 94 -6.74 5.40 -1.49
N GLU A 95 -7.36 5.88 -0.41
CA GLU A 95 -7.24 7.26 0.05
C GLU A 95 -6.71 7.26 1.49
N PHE A 96 -5.71 8.08 1.75
CA PHE A 96 -5.13 8.27 3.07
C PHE A 96 -4.90 9.75 3.33
N HIS A 97 -4.93 10.16 4.59
CA HIS A 97 -4.77 11.55 4.98
C HIS A 97 -3.33 11.87 5.41
N SER A 98 -2.58 10.86 5.83
CA SER A 98 -1.19 11.02 6.27
C SER A 98 -0.35 9.78 5.98
N ALA A 99 0.96 9.96 5.79
CA ALA A 99 1.88 8.85 5.61
C ALA A 99 1.93 7.89 6.83
N PHE A 100 1.59 8.37 8.03
CA PHE A 100 1.43 7.51 9.20
C PHE A 100 0.23 6.56 9.03
N GLN A 101 -0.92 7.10 8.60
CA GLN A 101 -2.11 6.29 8.29
C GLN A 101 -1.79 5.23 7.23
N LEU A 102 -1.02 5.57 6.18
CA LEU A 102 -0.61 4.59 5.16
C LEU A 102 0.15 3.40 5.76
N VAL A 103 1.07 3.63 6.68
CA VAL A 103 1.85 2.56 7.31
C VAL A 103 0.98 1.75 8.29
N GLU A 104 0.14 2.42 9.08
CA GLU A 104 -0.80 1.78 10.01
C GLU A 104 -1.83 0.90 9.29
N ASP A 105 -2.42 1.42 8.20
CA ASP A 105 -3.36 0.69 7.36
C ASP A 105 -2.68 -0.54 6.73
N PHE A 106 -1.43 -0.41 6.29
CA PHE A 106 -0.68 -1.51 5.72
C PHE A 106 -0.49 -2.66 6.71
N PHE A 107 -0.02 -2.37 7.94
CA PHE A 107 0.17 -3.41 8.95
C PHE A 107 -1.15 -4.00 9.44
N THR A 108 -2.19 -3.18 9.65
CA THR A 108 -3.53 -3.66 9.97
C THR A 108 -4.05 -4.64 8.90
N LYS A 109 -3.84 -4.30 7.61
CA LYS A 109 -4.26 -5.17 6.51
C LYS A 109 -3.42 -6.44 6.37
N ILE A 110 -2.13 -6.42 6.73
CA ILE A 110 -1.33 -7.64 6.82
C ILE A 110 -2.00 -8.64 7.75
N ASP A 111 -2.33 -8.22 8.97
CA ASP A 111 -2.92 -9.11 9.96
C ASP A 111 -4.30 -9.63 9.51
N GLU A 112 -5.13 -8.77 8.92
CA GLU A 112 -6.41 -9.19 8.32
C GLU A 112 -6.24 -10.23 7.19
N VAL A 113 -5.28 -10.02 6.29
CA VAL A 113 -5.05 -10.87 5.12
C VAL A 113 -4.51 -12.23 5.54
N ILE A 114 -3.56 -12.26 6.48
CA ILE A 114 -3.04 -13.50 7.06
C ILE A 114 -4.18 -14.24 7.76
N SER A 115 -4.90 -13.58 8.69
CA SER A 115 -6.02 -14.19 9.41
C SER A 115 -7.07 -14.80 8.47
N LYS A 116 -7.47 -14.08 7.41
CA LYS A 116 -8.42 -14.59 6.41
C LYS A 116 -7.91 -15.77 5.60
N ARG A 117 -6.59 -15.91 5.42
CA ARG A 117 -5.97 -17.01 4.67
C ARG A 117 -5.79 -18.25 5.54
N GLU A 118 -5.36 -18.07 6.79
CA GLU A 118 -5.19 -19.18 7.74
C GLU A 118 -6.54 -19.75 8.19
N ASN A 119 -7.57 -18.92 8.37
CA ASN A 119 -8.94 -19.38 8.73
C ASN A 119 -9.72 -20.05 7.57
N ARG A 120 -9.12 -20.15 6.38
CA ARG A 120 -9.72 -20.83 5.21
C ARG A 120 -9.16 -22.24 5.00
N GLY A 121 -8.23 -22.69 5.84
CA GLY A 121 -7.77 -24.07 5.93
C GLY A 121 -8.53 -24.85 6.99
#